data_AF-A0A0D5NHK9-F1
#
_entry.id   AF-A0A0D5NHK9-F1
#
_cell.length_a   1.000
_cell.length_b   1.000
_cell.length_c   1.000
_cell.angle_alpha   90.00
_cell.angle_beta   90.00
_cell.angle_gamma   90.00
#
_symmetry.space_group_name_H-M   'P 1'
#
loop_
_entity.id
_entity.type
_entity.pdbx_description
1 polymer ?
#
loop_
_entity_poly.entity_id
_entity_poly.type
_entity_poly.pdbx_seq_one_letter_code
_entity_poly.pdbx_strand_id
1 'polypeptide(L)'
;MNGLVFGVKSVLWSAAALVLLLSMGVPLLNVLTVTLMMVPYVVLYTTLSKKAFVLHLLPVWGIGYLIMGLPALIVGLFFLIPGIVMGHLYRRDRPVRVVFTAVIVTIVGQILLELLLFNLIMNVSLIDELGNTIRTMTEQLRAQGMLSEAWTSELTDLTVRTTVQSIPQVLLMMGFLYTAVTQYIARRVLGRMGVSVKGFPPAKDWMLPRIMVLYYLVVTIIQLMVSKDSGSFLAVAVINLLPLLQFAFKMQAIGFFFFLADQRKWPRAVPLLMAIPVLLLSPLSLIGVLDVAFPIRKSFRKT
;
A
#
# COMPACT_ATOMS: atom_id res chain seq x y z
N MET A 1 15.74 -29.94 18.57
CA MET A 1 16.98 -29.31 18.07
C MET A 1 17.15 -29.75 16.63
N ASN A 2 17.09 -28.83 15.66
CA ASN A 2 17.55 -29.06 14.28
C ASN A 2 18.37 -27.83 13.90
N GLY A 3 19.60 -28.10 13.44
CA GLY A 3 20.69 -27.15 13.29
C GLY A 3 20.40 -26.01 12.34
N LEU A 4 21.22 -24.97 12.47
CA LEU A 4 21.30 -23.83 11.58
C LEU A 4 21.63 -24.32 10.16
N VAL A 5 20.62 -24.61 9.34
CA VAL A 5 20.82 -24.84 7.92
C VAL A 5 20.93 -23.47 7.25
N PHE A 6 22.15 -22.94 7.19
CA PHE A 6 22.47 -21.76 6.38
C PHE A 6 22.40 -22.14 4.91
N GLY A 7 21.21 -22.08 4.32
CA GLY A 7 21.05 -22.23 2.88
C GLY A 7 21.56 -20.98 2.16
N VAL A 8 22.25 -21.16 1.03
CA VAL A 8 22.67 -20.06 0.13
C VAL A 8 21.52 -19.10 -0.16
N LYS A 9 20.30 -19.64 -0.33
CA LYS A 9 19.08 -18.85 -0.54
C LYS A 9 18.79 -17.88 0.62
N SER A 10 18.98 -18.29 1.87
CA SER A 10 18.74 -17.45 3.04
C SER A 10 19.76 -16.32 3.15
N VAL A 11 21.02 -16.59 2.80
CA VAL A 11 22.07 -15.56 2.73
C VAL A 11 21.75 -14.53 1.65
N LEU A 12 21.30 -14.97 0.47
CA LEU A 12 20.86 -14.06 -0.61
C LEU A 12 19.70 -13.16 -0.18
N TRP A 13 18.74 -13.68 0.59
CA TRP A 13 17.64 -12.87 1.12
C TRP A 13 18.07 -11.89 2.22
N SER A 14 19.06 -12.24 3.04
CA SER A 14 19.71 -11.28 3.95
C SER A 14 20.44 -10.19 3.19
N ALA A 15 21.19 -10.56 2.14
CA ALA A 15 21.87 -9.59 1.28
C ALA A 15 20.86 -8.67 0.57
N ALA A 16 19.75 -9.22 0.08
CA ALA A 16 18.66 -8.44 -0.50
C ALA A 16 18.04 -7.46 0.53
N ALA A 17 17.84 -7.90 1.78
CA ALA A 17 17.38 -7.02 2.86
C ALA A 17 18.36 -5.87 3.12
N LEU A 18 19.66 -6.15 3.12
CA LEU A 18 20.69 -5.14 3.32
C LEU A 18 20.76 -4.17 2.14
N VAL A 19 20.77 -4.66 0.90
CA VAL A 19 20.81 -3.82 -0.29
C VAL A 19 19.60 -2.89 -0.33
N LEU A 20 18.40 -3.43 -0.06
CA LEU A 20 17.19 -2.63 0.05
C LEU A 20 17.33 -1.59 1.18
N LEU A 21 17.76 -1.99 2.37
CA LEU A 21 17.94 -1.04 3.48
C LEU A 21 18.87 0.13 3.11
N LEU A 22 20.01 -0.17 2.49
CA LEU A 22 21.00 0.83 2.08
C LEU A 22 20.51 1.69 0.90
N SER A 23 19.73 1.12 -0.03
CA SER A 23 19.17 1.89 -1.14
C SER A 23 18.11 2.91 -0.72
N MET A 24 17.68 2.89 0.54
CA MET A 24 16.79 3.92 1.09
C MET A 24 17.46 5.30 1.17
N GLY A 25 18.79 5.34 1.32
CA GLY A 25 19.57 6.59 1.31
C GLY A 25 19.77 7.19 -0.09
N VAL A 26 19.38 6.47 -1.15
CA VAL A 26 19.61 6.90 -2.54
C VAL A 26 18.29 7.39 -3.15
N PRO A 27 18.22 8.66 -3.61
CA PRO A 27 17.03 9.19 -4.30
C PRO A 27 16.61 8.31 -5.48
N LEU A 28 15.31 8.25 -5.77
CA LEU A 28 14.66 7.40 -6.78
C LEU A 28 14.68 5.89 -6.46
N LEU A 29 15.77 5.35 -5.92
CA LEU A 29 15.83 3.95 -5.48
C LEU A 29 15.00 3.71 -4.22
N ASN A 30 14.79 4.73 -3.40
CA ASN A 30 13.92 4.68 -2.23
C ASN A 30 12.48 4.19 -2.55
N VAL A 31 11.90 4.56 -3.70
CA VAL A 31 10.55 4.11 -4.10
C VAL A 31 10.51 2.60 -4.29
N LEU A 32 11.50 2.04 -5.01
CA LEU A 32 11.62 0.59 -5.19
C LEU A 32 11.89 -0.09 -3.85
N THR A 33 12.72 0.54 -3.02
CA THR A 33 13.06 0.03 -1.69
C THR A 33 11.82 -0.12 -0.83
N VAL A 34 11.08 0.97 -0.61
CA VAL A 34 9.85 1.00 0.20
C VAL A 34 8.86 -0.06 -0.26
N THR A 35 8.75 -0.27 -1.58
CA THR A 35 7.84 -1.23 -2.19
C THR A 35 8.23 -2.69 -1.94
N LEU A 36 9.53 -2.98 -1.83
CA LEU A 36 10.06 -4.35 -1.75
C LEU A 36 10.60 -4.74 -0.38
N MET A 37 10.81 -3.79 0.54
CA MET A 37 11.53 -3.98 1.80
C MET A 37 10.91 -5.05 2.71
N MET A 38 9.59 -5.20 2.68
CA MET A 38 8.90 -6.21 3.50
C MET A 38 9.14 -7.64 2.98
N VAL A 39 9.41 -7.83 1.68
CA VAL A 39 9.59 -9.14 1.03
C VAL A 39 10.69 -10.00 1.68
N PRO A 40 11.96 -9.55 1.80
CA PRO A 40 13.01 -10.36 2.39
C PRO A 40 12.68 -10.75 3.84
N TYR A 41 12.08 -9.85 4.63
CA TYR A 41 11.67 -10.17 6.00
C TYR A 41 10.59 -11.25 6.04
N VAL A 42 9.58 -11.19 5.17
CA VAL A 42 8.56 -12.23 5.07
C VAL A 42 9.17 -13.57 4.67
N VAL A 43 10.06 -13.58 3.68
CA VAL A 43 10.68 -14.81 3.17
C VAL A 43 11.58 -15.45 4.23
N LEU A 44 12.48 -14.68 4.83
CA LEU A 44 13.39 -15.13 5.89
C LEU A 44 12.58 -15.61 7.10
N TYR A 45 11.58 -14.83 7.54
CA TYR A 45 10.76 -15.23 8.68
C TYR A 45 9.97 -16.48 8.36
N THR A 46 9.42 -16.67 7.16
CA THR A 46 8.61 -17.85 6.87
C THR A 46 9.45 -19.13 6.84
N THR A 47 10.68 -19.05 6.32
CA THR A 47 11.50 -20.23 5.97
C THR A 47 12.52 -20.65 7.03
N LEU A 48 12.99 -19.73 7.86
CA LEU A 48 14.00 -20.02 8.88
C LEU A 48 13.38 -20.45 10.21
N SER A 49 14.17 -20.93 11.17
CA SER A 49 13.74 -20.97 12.58
C SER A 49 13.79 -19.55 13.19
N LYS A 50 13.10 -19.29 14.31
CA LYS A 50 13.14 -17.96 14.97
C LYS A 50 14.57 -17.53 15.31
N LYS A 51 15.41 -18.47 15.79
CA LYS A 51 16.82 -18.20 16.12
C LYS A 51 17.63 -17.86 14.87
N ALA A 52 17.47 -18.65 13.80
CA ALA A 52 18.16 -18.41 12.53
C ALA A 52 17.73 -17.07 11.90
N PHE A 53 16.43 -16.74 11.95
CA PHE A 53 15.92 -15.46 11.47
C PHE A 53 16.61 -14.25 12.14
N VAL A 54 16.72 -14.26 13.48
CA VAL A 54 17.42 -13.21 14.22
C VAL A 54 18.89 -13.14 13.81
N LEU A 55 19.57 -14.29 13.73
CA LEU A 55 20.98 -14.35 13.34
C LEU A 55 21.24 -13.80 11.93
N HIS A 56 20.29 -13.97 11.01
CA HIS A 56 20.33 -13.40 9.66
C HIS A 56 20.04 -11.89 9.63
N LEU A 57 19.31 -11.38 10.62
CA LEU A 57 18.92 -9.96 10.69
C LEU A 57 20.00 -9.10 11.37
N LEU A 58 20.73 -9.66 12.34
CA LEU A 58 21.82 -8.97 13.05
C LEU A 58 22.86 -8.33 12.12
N PRO A 59 23.46 -9.03 11.13
CA PRO A 59 24.43 -8.40 10.24
C PRO A 59 23.78 -7.37 9.31
N VAL A 60 22.53 -7.58 8.88
CA VAL A 60 21.80 -6.60 8.04
C VAL A 60 21.63 -5.28 8.78
N TRP A 61 21.19 -5.33 10.04
CA TRP A 61 20.96 -4.15 10.85
C TRP A 61 22.26 -3.54 11.36
N GLY A 62 23.24 -4.36 11.73
CA GLY A 62 24.57 -3.89 12.13
C GLY A 62 25.26 -3.11 11.03
N ILE A 63 25.32 -3.67 9.81
CA ILE A 63 25.91 -2.97 8.65
C ILE A 63 25.07 -1.75 8.28
N GLY A 64 23.74 -1.87 8.26
CA GLY A 64 22.84 -0.74 8.00
C GLY A 64 23.06 0.42 8.96
N TYR A 65 23.20 0.13 10.26
CA TYR A 65 23.51 1.14 11.28
C TYR A 65 24.90 1.76 11.10
N LEU A 66 25.93 0.96 10.78
CA LEU A 66 27.27 1.49 10.56
C LEU A 66 27.34 2.45 9.36
N ILE A 67 26.50 2.26 8.34
CA ILE A 67 26.51 3.09 7.13
C ILE A 67 25.55 4.29 7.24
N MET A 68 24.32 4.08 7.74
CA MET A 68 23.26 5.09 7.72
C MET A 68 22.87 5.61 9.12
N GLY A 69 23.40 5.03 10.19
CA GLY A 69 23.06 5.38 11.56
C GLY A 69 21.65 4.94 11.99
N LEU A 70 21.06 5.70 12.93
CA LEU A 70 19.75 5.42 13.51
C LEU A 70 18.60 5.30 12.49
N PRO A 71 18.54 6.09 11.39
CA PRO A 71 17.52 5.94 10.36
C PRO A 71 17.38 4.52 9.78
N ALA A 72 18.48 3.78 9.61
CA ALA A 72 18.42 2.40 9.13
C ALA A 72 17.68 1.47 10.12
N LEU A 73 17.84 1.70 11.43
CA LEU A 73 17.14 0.92 12.44
C LEU A 73 15.64 1.24 12.47
N ILE A 74 15.28 2.53 12.33
CA ILE A 74 13.88 2.96 12.29
C ILE A 74 13.17 2.35 11.08
N VAL A 75 13.74 2.50 9.88
CA VAL A 75 13.20 1.93 8.65
C VAL A 75 13.18 0.41 8.71
N GLY A 76 14.27 -0.20 9.20
CA GLY A 76 14.36 -1.64 9.39
C GLY A 76 13.24 -2.18 10.27
N LEU A 77 13.01 -1.54 11.43
CA LEU A 77 11.97 -1.90 12.39
C LEU A 77 10.58 -1.74 11.80
N PHE A 78 10.35 -0.63 11.08
CA PHE A 78 9.08 -0.34 10.43
C PHE A 78 8.62 -1.50 9.53
N PHE A 79 9.51 -2.02 8.68
CA PHE A 79 9.15 -3.12 7.77
C PHE A 79 9.25 -4.51 8.40
N LEU A 80 10.04 -4.66 9.48
CA LEU A 80 10.22 -5.92 10.18
C LEU A 80 8.91 -6.42 10.78
N ILE A 81 8.19 -5.56 11.50
CA ILE A 81 6.97 -5.92 12.25
C ILE A 81 5.88 -6.48 11.33
N PRO A 82 5.40 -5.77 10.29
CA PRO A 82 4.40 -6.33 9.37
C PRO A 82 4.94 -7.52 8.57
N GLY A 83 6.25 -7.58 8.29
CA GLY A 83 6.90 -8.73 7.67
C GLY A 83 6.82 -9.99 8.54
N ILE A 84 7.05 -9.86 9.85
CA ILE A 84 6.89 -10.94 10.83
C ILE A 84 5.42 -11.37 10.91
N VAL A 85 4.48 -10.42 10.98
CA VAL A 85 3.04 -10.73 11.04
C VAL A 85 2.62 -11.54 9.81
N MET A 86 2.99 -11.10 8.62
CA MET A 86 2.68 -11.82 7.37
C MET A 86 3.31 -13.22 7.36
N GLY A 87 4.62 -13.32 7.64
CA GLY A 87 5.33 -14.60 7.63
C GLY A 87 4.84 -15.59 8.70
N HIS A 88 4.42 -15.09 9.88
CA HIS A 88 3.83 -15.93 10.93
C HIS A 88 2.47 -16.50 10.53
N LEU A 89 1.64 -15.70 9.87
CA LEU A 89 0.34 -16.17 9.38
C LEU A 89 0.48 -17.11 8.19
N TYR A 90 1.53 -16.98 7.37
CA TYR A 90 1.89 -17.96 6.35
C TYR A 90 2.28 -19.31 6.96
N ARG A 91 3.14 -19.32 7.98
CA ARG A 91 3.49 -20.56 8.70
C ARG A 91 2.28 -21.26 9.33
N ARG A 92 1.23 -20.51 9.66
CA ARG A 92 -0.05 -21.02 10.20
C ARG A 92 -1.09 -21.32 9.12
N ASP A 93 -0.71 -21.32 7.84
CA ASP A 93 -1.58 -21.60 6.68
C ASP A 93 -2.92 -20.83 6.71
N ARG A 94 -2.87 -19.57 7.19
CA ARG A 94 -4.07 -18.76 7.35
C ARG A 94 -4.61 -18.30 5.99
N PRO A 95 -5.94 -18.15 5.84
CA PRO A 95 -6.52 -17.65 4.59
C PRO A 95 -5.95 -16.29 4.19
N VAL A 96 -5.79 -16.06 2.89
CA VAL A 96 -5.21 -14.81 2.36
C VAL A 96 -5.89 -13.56 2.90
N ARG A 97 -7.23 -13.58 3.08
CA ARG A 97 -7.99 -12.46 3.64
C ARG A 97 -7.56 -12.12 5.08
N VAL A 98 -7.31 -13.14 5.91
CA VAL A 98 -6.85 -12.96 7.29
C VAL A 98 -5.45 -12.37 7.32
N VAL A 99 -4.55 -12.88 6.48
CA VAL A 99 -3.18 -12.33 6.35
C VAL A 99 -3.24 -10.87 5.92
N PHE A 100 -4.00 -10.60 4.86
CA PHE A 100 -4.07 -9.28 4.24
C PHE A 100 -4.63 -8.22 5.20
N THR A 101 -5.73 -8.53 5.89
CA THR A 101 -6.32 -7.62 6.89
C THR A 101 -5.38 -7.42 8.07
N ALA A 102 -4.78 -8.48 8.61
CA ALA A 102 -3.87 -8.36 9.75
C ALA A 102 -2.69 -7.44 9.43
N VAL A 103 -2.07 -7.61 8.26
CA VAL A 103 -0.90 -6.81 7.86
C VAL A 103 -1.26 -5.36 7.61
N ILE A 104 -2.40 -5.06 6.95
CA ILE A 104 -2.87 -3.68 6.79
C ILE A 104 -3.09 -3.03 8.16
N VAL A 105 -3.78 -3.72 9.07
CA VAL A 105 -4.04 -3.20 10.42
C VAL A 105 -2.72 -3.00 11.18
N THR A 106 -1.74 -3.90 11.02
CA THR A 106 -0.40 -3.72 11.60
C THR A 106 0.30 -2.48 11.05
N ILE A 107 0.33 -2.29 9.73
CA ILE A 107 0.98 -1.12 9.11
C ILE A 107 0.29 0.17 9.57
N VAL A 108 -1.03 0.25 9.48
CA VAL A 108 -1.79 1.44 9.89
C VAL A 108 -1.62 1.71 11.37
N GLY A 109 -1.78 0.69 12.22
CA GLY A 109 -1.60 0.82 13.66
C GLY A 109 -0.19 1.24 14.05
N GLN A 110 0.82 0.75 13.34
CA GLN A 110 2.21 1.15 13.55
C GLN A 110 2.46 2.60 13.14
N ILE A 111 1.96 3.05 12.00
CA ILE A 111 2.11 4.46 11.59
C ILE A 111 1.40 5.38 12.59
N LEU A 112 0.19 5.02 13.04
CA LEU A 112 -0.52 5.79 14.06
C LEU A 112 0.24 5.82 15.40
N LEU A 113 0.85 4.70 15.79
CA LEU A 113 1.69 4.63 16.97
C LEU A 113 2.93 5.51 16.83
N GLU A 114 3.59 5.48 15.67
CA GLU A 114 4.75 6.34 15.40
C GLU A 114 4.38 7.82 15.45
N LEU A 115 3.30 8.24 14.79
CA LEU A 115 2.80 9.62 14.87
C LEU A 115 2.56 10.06 16.33
N LEU A 116 1.98 9.18 17.15
CA LEU A 116 1.77 9.44 18.57
C LEU A 116 3.10 9.54 19.34
N LEU A 117 4.04 8.62 19.12
CA LEU A 117 5.33 8.60 19.82
C LEU A 117 6.19 9.81 19.46
N PHE A 118 6.22 10.23 18.19
CA PHE A 118 6.92 11.45 17.78
C PHE A 118 6.36 12.68 18.50
N ASN A 119 5.04 12.79 18.60
CA ASN A 119 4.40 13.88 19.32
C ASN A 119 4.75 13.85 20.81
N LEU A 120 4.56 12.70 21.48
CA LEU A 120 4.74 12.61 22.93
C LEU A 120 6.20 12.65 23.41
N ILE A 121 7.13 12.08 22.64
CA ILE A 121 8.54 11.95 23.06
C ILE A 121 9.37 13.14 22.56
N MET A 122 9.15 13.57 21.32
CA MET A 122 9.97 14.59 20.68
C MET A 122 9.31 15.98 20.74
N ASN A 123 8.06 16.08 21.19
CA ASN A 123 7.23 17.29 21.07
C ASN A 123 7.11 17.79 19.63
N VAL A 124 7.14 16.87 18.66
CA VAL A 124 7.04 17.16 17.23
C VAL A 124 5.75 16.58 16.66
N SER A 125 4.85 17.45 16.20
CA SER A 125 3.65 17.06 15.46
C SER A 125 4.00 16.90 13.98
N LEU A 126 4.13 15.64 13.54
CA LEU A 126 4.40 15.34 12.12
C LEU A 126 3.28 15.84 11.18
N ILE A 127 2.06 16.01 11.69
CA ILE A 127 0.94 16.58 10.94
C ILE A 127 1.15 18.08 10.71
N ASP A 128 1.60 18.80 11.73
CA ASP A 128 1.86 20.25 11.62
C ASP A 128 3.11 20.51 10.77
N GLU A 129 4.16 19.69 10.92
CA GLU A 129 5.35 19.73 10.07
C GLU A 129 5.03 19.52 8.59
N LEU A 130 4.09 18.62 8.27
CA LEU A 130 3.60 18.45 6.90
C LEU A 130 2.95 19.74 6.38
N GLY A 131 2.13 20.40 7.20
CA GLY A 131 1.53 21.69 6.86
C GLY A 131 2.57 22.78 6.63
N ASN A 132 3.55 22.89 7.53
CA ASN A 132 4.66 23.85 7.41
C ASN A 132 5.51 23.58 6.18
N THR A 133 5.75 22.32 5.85
CA THR A 133 6.49 21.91 4.65
C THR A 133 5.78 22.39 3.39
N ILE A 134 4.46 22.19 3.29
CA ILE A 134 3.66 22.65 2.14
C ILE A 134 3.72 24.19 2.02
N ARG A 135 3.58 24.91 3.13
CA ARG A 135 3.69 26.39 3.16
C ARG A 135 5.05 26.85 2.68
N THR A 136 6.11 26.27 3.23
CA THR A 136 7.50 26.59 2.89
C THR A 136 7.79 26.33 1.41
N MET A 137 7.36 25.17 0.88
CA MET A 137 7.51 24.86 -0.55
C MET A 137 6.73 25.85 -1.43
N THR A 138 5.54 26.25 -1.00
CA THR A 138 4.74 27.24 -1.72
C THR A 138 5.43 28.60 -1.76
N GLU A 139 5.97 29.08 -0.63
CA GLU A 139 6.72 30.33 -0.57
C GLU A 139 7.98 30.30 -1.45
N GLN A 140 8.71 29.18 -1.45
CA GLN A 140 9.87 28.99 -2.32
C GLN A 140 9.50 29.06 -3.80
N LEU A 141 8.42 28.38 -4.22
CA LEU A 141 7.95 28.44 -5.60
C LEU A 141 7.46 29.85 -5.97
N ARG A 142 6.85 30.60 -5.03
CA ARG A 142 6.47 32.00 -5.23
C ARG A 142 7.69 32.87 -5.46
N ALA A 143 8.72 32.73 -4.63
CA ALA A 143 9.96 33.49 -4.75
C ALA A 143 10.70 33.21 -6.07
N GLN A 144 10.54 32.01 -6.63
CA GLN A 144 11.10 31.63 -7.94
C GLN A 144 10.23 32.06 -9.13
N GLY A 145 9.10 32.72 -8.91
CA GLY A 145 8.16 33.12 -9.97
C GLY A 145 7.47 31.93 -10.65
N MET A 146 7.46 30.76 -10.02
CA MET A 146 6.88 29.52 -10.58
C MET A 146 5.41 29.31 -10.21
N LEU A 147 4.87 30.14 -9.29
CA LEU A 147 3.45 30.09 -8.93
C LEU A 147 2.64 31.09 -9.73
N SER A 148 1.47 30.65 -10.18
CA SER A 148 0.45 31.50 -10.79
C SER A 148 -0.02 32.57 -9.81
N GLU A 149 -0.37 33.76 -10.32
CA GLU A 149 -0.99 34.84 -9.54
C GLU A 149 -2.33 34.42 -8.92
N ALA A 150 -3.02 33.43 -9.51
CA ALA A 150 -4.23 32.85 -8.94
C ALA A 150 -3.97 32.03 -7.65
N TRP A 151 -2.71 31.72 -7.33
CA TRP A 151 -2.35 30.95 -6.14
C TRP A 151 -2.21 31.85 -4.90
N THR A 152 -3.30 31.93 -4.14
CA THR A 152 -3.38 32.74 -2.91
C THR A 152 -2.86 32.00 -1.67
N SER A 153 -2.65 32.73 -0.57
CA SER A 153 -2.39 32.12 0.75
C SER A 153 -3.56 31.26 1.22
N GLU A 154 -4.80 31.68 0.97
CA GLU A 154 -6.01 30.90 1.28
C GLU A 154 -6.04 29.54 0.56
N LEU A 155 -5.63 29.51 -0.71
CA LEU A 155 -5.52 28.25 -1.46
C LEU A 155 -4.43 27.32 -0.87
N THR A 156 -3.38 27.91 -0.30
CA THR A 156 -2.32 27.17 0.40
C THR A 156 -2.87 26.55 1.69
N ASP A 157 -3.62 27.33 2.48
CA ASP A 157 -4.30 26.84 3.69
C ASP A 157 -5.28 25.71 3.39
N LEU A 158 -6.07 25.88 2.33
CA LEU A 158 -6.99 24.85 1.86
C LEU A 158 -6.25 23.57 1.46
N THR A 159 -5.10 23.71 0.79
CA THR A 159 -4.26 22.58 0.37
C THR A 159 -3.69 21.83 1.58
N VAL A 160 -3.15 22.56 2.57
CA VAL A 160 -2.67 21.99 3.83
C VAL A 160 -3.78 21.20 4.50
N ARG A 161 -4.94 21.84 4.70
CA ARG A 161 -6.09 21.23 5.38
C ARG A 161 -6.61 19.99 4.67
N THR A 162 -6.76 20.06 3.35
CA THR A 162 -7.24 18.94 2.52
C THR A 162 -6.27 17.77 2.56
N THR A 163 -4.96 18.05 2.52
CA THR A 163 -3.89 17.05 2.66
C THR A 163 -3.95 16.35 4.01
N VAL A 164 -4.04 17.12 5.11
CA VAL A 164 -4.14 16.59 6.48
C VAL A 164 -5.39 15.74 6.64
N GLN A 165 -6.55 16.22 6.16
CA GLN A 165 -7.81 15.47 6.22
C GLN A 165 -7.78 14.19 5.37
N SER A 166 -6.87 14.08 4.40
CA SER A 166 -6.69 12.90 3.56
C SER A 166 -5.67 11.90 4.11
N ILE A 167 -4.98 12.19 5.22
CA ILE A 167 -4.04 11.25 5.83
C ILE A 167 -4.65 9.86 6.05
N PRO A 168 -5.87 9.71 6.62
CA PRO A 168 -6.43 8.38 6.91
C PRO A 168 -6.55 7.49 5.66
N GLN A 169 -7.08 8.02 4.54
CA GLN A 169 -7.16 7.26 3.29
C GLN A 169 -5.78 6.91 2.72
N VAL A 170 -4.79 7.80 2.86
CA VAL A 170 -3.43 7.57 2.37
C VAL A 170 -2.78 6.44 3.16
N LEU A 171 -2.95 6.40 4.48
CA LEU A 171 -2.45 5.31 5.33
C LEU A 171 -3.05 3.96 4.94
N LEU A 172 -4.36 3.92 4.71
CA LEU A 172 -5.05 2.71 4.26
C LEU A 172 -4.58 2.26 2.87
N MET A 173 -4.38 3.21 1.95
CA MET A 173 -3.88 2.91 0.61
C MET A 173 -2.44 2.39 0.64
N MET A 174 -1.57 3.01 1.43
CA MET A 174 -0.19 2.55 1.63
C MET A 174 -0.15 1.15 2.23
N GLY A 175 -0.91 0.92 3.31
CA GLY A 175 -1.02 -0.41 3.91
C GLY A 175 -1.50 -1.46 2.91
N PHE A 176 -2.51 -1.13 2.10
CA PHE A 176 -3.00 -2.01 1.03
C PHE A 176 -1.92 -2.31 0.00
N LEU A 177 -1.24 -1.28 -0.53
CA LEU A 177 -0.24 -1.44 -1.58
C LEU A 177 0.97 -2.26 -1.12
N TYR A 178 1.52 -1.97 0.06
CA TYR A 178 2.64 -2.74 0.62
C TYR A 178 2.26 -4.19 0.87
N THR A 179 1.05 -4.43 1.40
CA THR A 179 0.55 -5.77 1.64
C THR A 179 0.33 -6.51 0.31
N ALA A 180 -0.26 -5.88 -0.70
CA ALA A 180 -0.54 -6.47 -2.01
C ALA A 180 0.73 -6.86 -2.77
N VAL A 181 1.69 -5.94 -2.86
CA VAL A 181 2.96 -6.19 -3.54
C VAL A 181 3.72 -7.31 -2.82
N THR A 182 3.84 -7.22 -1.50
CA THR A 182 4.58 -8.22 -0.72
C THR A 182 3.91 -9.58 -0.78
N GLN A 183 2.58 -9.65 -0.63
CA GLN A 183 1.82 -10.90 -0.77
C GLN A 183 2.05 -11.55 -2.14
N TYR A 184 2.05 -10.77 -3.22
CA TYR A 184 2.27 -11.28 -4.57
C TYR A 184 3.69 -11.84 -4.74
N ILE A 185 4.70 -11.07 -4.38
CA ILE A 185 6.11 -11.43 -4.56
C ILE A 185 6.51 -12.57 -3.61
N ALA A 186 6.23 -12.42 -2.32
CA ALA A 186 6.58 -13.42 -1.30
C ALA A 186 5.92 -14.76 -1.61
N ARG A 187 4.64 -14.80 -2.00
CA ARG A 187 3.97 -16.05 -2.41
C ARG A 187 4.68 -16.74 -3.58
N ARG A 188 5.07 -15.98 -4.62
CA ARG A 188 5.78 -16.52 -5.79
C ARG A 188 7.15 -17.08 -5.40
N VAL A 189 7.88 -16.36 -4.56
CA VAL A 189 9.20 -16.78 -4.05
C VAL A 189 9.07 -18.03 -3.19
N LEU A 190 8.18 -18.01 -2.20
CA LEU A 190 7.96 -19.10 -1.26
C LEU A 190 7.49 -20.37 -1.97
N GLY A 191 6.62 -20.25 -2.98
CA GLY A 191 6.20 -21.38 -3.82
C GLY A 191 7.38 -22.04 -4.54
N ARG A 192 8.36 -21.27 -5.04
CA ARG A 192 9.61 -21.81 -5.62
C ARG A 192 10.56 -22.42 -4.59
N MET A 193 10.35 -22.12 -3.30
CA MET A 193 11.08 -22.70 -2.18
C MET A 193 10.35 -23.90 -1.57
N GLY A 194 9.24 -24.36 -2.18
CA GLY A 194 8.45 -25.49 -1.69
C GLY A 194 7.47 -25.14 -0.57
N VAL A 195 7.30 -23.85 -0.24
CA VAL A 195 6.36 -23.38 0.77
C VAL A 195 5.06 -22.95 0.11
N SER A 196 3.99 -23.69 0.33
CA SER A 196 2.65 -23.34 -0.16
C SER A 196 2.06 -22.19 0.66
N VAL A 197 1.59 -21.15 -0.03
CA VAL A 197 0.93 -19.99 0.58
C VAL A 197 -0.38 -19.72 -0.15
N LYS A 198 -1.47 -19.62 0.62
CA LYS A 198 -2.80 -19.27 0.10
C LYS A 198 -2.78 -17.87 -0.52
N GLY A 199 -3.27 -17.76 -1.75
CA GLY A 199 -3.34 -16.50 -2.50
C GLY A 199 -4.78 -16.09 -2.79
N PHE A 200 -4.95 -14.87 -3.29
CA PHE A 200 -6.21 -14.45 -3.88
C PHE A 200 -6.53 -15.26 -5.14
N PRO A 201 -7.81 -15.39 -5.51
CA PRO A 201 -8.19 -15.93 -6.80
C PRO A 201 -7.61 -15.06 -7.93
N PRO A 202 -7.52 -15.60 -9.16
CA PRO A 202 -7.12 -14.84 -10.33
C PRO A 202 -7.95 -13.55 -10.50
N ALA A 203 -7.34 -12.51 -11.07
CA ALA A 203 -7.99 -11.21 -11.24
C ALA A 203 -9.32 -11.27 -12.00
N LYS A 204 -9.43 -12.17 -12.98
CA LYS A 204 -10.68 -12.42 -13.74
C LYS A 204 -11.85 -12.88 -12.87
N ASP A 205 -11.58 -13.41 -11.68
CA ASP A 205 -12.59 -13.91 -10.76
C ASP A 205 -12.89 -12.93 -9.62
N TRP A 206 -12.25 -11.74 -9.62
CA TRP A 206 -12.53 -10.71 -8.62
C TRP A 206 -13.95 -10.17 -8.79
N MET A 207 -14.68 -10.15 -7.67
CA MET A 207 -16.04 -9.65 -7.58
C MET A 207 -16.27 -9.01 -6.21
N LEU A 208 -16.58 -7.71 -6.20
CA LEU A 208 -17.02 -7.02 -4.99
C LEU A 208 -18.45 -7.41 -4.60
N PRO A 209 -18.79 -7.34 -3.29
CA PRO A 209 -20.18 -7.47 -2.85
C PRO A 209 -21.07 -6.40 -3.46
N ARG A 210 -22.29 -6.76 -3.89
CA ARG A 210 -23.25 -5.82 -4.52
C ARG A 210 -23.57 -4.61 -3.65
N ILE A 211 -23.58 -4.75 -2.32
CA ILE A 211 -23.83 -3.66 -1.38
C ILE A 211 -22.82 -2.51 -1.51
N MET A 212 -21.60 -2.78 -2.00
CA MET A 212 -20.59 -1.74 -2.25
C MET A 212 -21.07 -0.68 -3.26
N VAL A 213 -21.94 -1.06 -4.21
CA VAL A 213 -22.52 -0.13 -5.18
C VAL A 213 -23.40 0.90 -4.47
N LEU A 214 -24.21 0.46 -3.51
CA LEU A 214 -25.03 1.35 -2.71
C LEU A 214 -24.18 2.33 -1.91
N TYR A 215 -23.12 1.86 -1.25
CA TYR A 215 -22.21 2.74 -0.52
C TYR A 215 -21.54 3.77 -1.43
N TYR A 216 -21.10 3.36 -2.62
CA TYR A 216 -20.53 4.28 -3.61
C TYR A 216 -21.51 5.37 -4.03
N LEU A 217 -22.74 4.99 -4.36
CA LEU A 217 -23.78 5.94 -4.78
C LEU A 217 -24.13 6.90 -3.65
N VAL A 218 -24.35 6.41 -2.43
CA VAL A 218 -24.67 7.24 -1.26
C VAL A 218 -23.55 8.24 -1.00
N VAL A 219 -22.30 7.79 -0.92
CA VAL A 219 -21.15 8.69 -0.67
C VAL A 219 -20.96 9.70 -1.80
N THR A 220 -21.21 9.31 -3.05
CA THR A 220 -21.14 10.23 -4.20
C THR A 220 -22.24 11.29 -4.14
N ILE A 221 -23.48 10.92 -3.80
CA ILE A 221 -24.59 11.88 -3.63
C ILE A 221 -24.26 12.85 -2.49
N ILE A 222 -23.79 12.34 -1.36
CA ILE A 222 -23.39 13.17 -0.22
C ILE A 222 -22.27 14.15 -0.63
N GLN A 223 -21.31 13.71 -1.44
CA GLN A 223 -20.25 14.60 -1.95
C GLN A 223 -20.81 15.81 -2.71
N LEU A 224 -21.90 15.65 -3.47
CA LEU A 224 -22.51 16.74 -4.24
C LEU A 224 -23.21 17.78 -3.35
N MET A 225 -23.57 17.39 -2.13
CA MET A 225 -24.30 18.25 -1.19
C MET A 225 -23.38 19.00 -0.22
N VAL A 226 -22.09 18.60 -0.14
CA VAL A 226 -21.20 19.00 0.95
C VAL A 226 -20.05 19.83 0.42
N SER A 227 -19.87 21.03 0.97
CA SER A 227 -18.69 21.83 0.73
C SER A 227 -17.47 21.16 1.35
N LYS A 228 -16.46 20.87 0.51
CA LYS A 228 -15.17 20.30 0.92
C LYS A 228 -14.47 21.18 1.98
N ASP A 229 -14.79 22.46 1.99
CA ASP A 229 -14.16 23.46 2.84
C ASP A 229 -14.81 23.55 4.23
N SER A 230 -15.93 22.86 4.47
CA SER A 230 -16.68 22.98 5.73
C SER A 230 -15.98 22.36 6.94
N GLY A 231 -15.05 21.41 6.75
CA GLY A 231 -14.35 20.74 7.86
C GLY A 231 -15.26 19.92 8.76
N SER A 232 -16.55 19.83 8.40
CA SER A 232 -17.53 19.01 9.06
C SER A 232 -17.09 17.55 9.06
N PHE A 233 -17.50 16.81 10.08
CA PHE A 233 -17.27 15.36 10.16
C PHE A 233 -17.64 14.65 8.85
N LEU A 234 -18.77 15.05 8.27
CA LEU A 234 -19.29 14.45 7.05
C LEU A 234 -18.42 14.79 5.82
N ALA A 235 -17.89 16.01 5.69
CA ALA A 235 -16.92 16.35 4.65
C ALA A 235 -15.63 15.50 4.76
N VAL A 236 -15.12 15.32 5.99
CA VAL A 236 -13.93 14.50 6.27
C VAL A 236 -14.21 13.01 6.01
N ALA A 237 -15.40 12.52 6.33
CA ALA A 237 -15.78 11.15 6.00
C ALA A 237 -15.80 10.92 4.48
N VAL A 238 -16.41 11.84 3.72
CA VAL A 238 -16.48 11.75 2.25
C VAL A 238 -15.10 11.80 1.60
N ILE A 239 -14.21 12.70 2.05
CA ILE A 239 -12.88 12.85 1.44
C ILE A 239 -12.00 11.61 1.62
N ASN A 240 -12.27 10.79 2.63
CA ASN A 240 -11.57 9.54 2.86
C ASN A 240 -12.29 8.32 2.25
N LEU A 241 -13.61 8.22 2.40
CA LEU A 241 -14.37 7.04 1.94
C LEU A 241 -14.48 6.98 0.43
N LEU A 242 -14.74 8.12 -0.24
CA LEU A 242 -15.00 8.10 -1.67
C LEU A 242 -13.78 7.61 -2.48
N PRO A 243 -12.54 8.08 -2.24
CA PRO A 243 -11.39 7.58 -2.97
C PRO A 243 -11.10 6.10 -2.71
N LEU A 244 -11.34 5.61 -1.49
CA LEU A 244 -11.19 4.19 -1.16
C LEU A 244 -12.20 3.32 -1.92
N LEU A 245 -13.46 3.78 -2.02
CA LEU A 245 -14.49 3.10 -2.82
C LEU A 245 -14.15 3.17 -4.31
N GLN A 246 -13.74 4.33 -4.82
CA GLN A 246 -13.28 4.48 -6.21
C GLN A 246 -12.13 3.53 -6.52
N PHE A 247 -11.15 3.41 -5.61
CA PHE A 247 -10.05 2.47 -5.76
C PHE A 247 -10.51 1.01 -5.78
N ALA A 248 -11.41 0.62 -4.87
CA ALA A 248 -11.99 -0.73 -4.89
C ALA A 248 -12.70 -1.03 -6.22
N PHE A 249 -13.47 -0.09 -6.75
CA PHE A 249 -14.13 -0.23 -8.05
C PHE A 249 -13.17 -0.16 -9.25
N LYS A 250 -12.04 0.57 -9.15
CA LYS A 250 -10.95 0.47 -10.13
C LYS A 250 -10.35 -0.94 -10.14
N MET A 251 -10.11 -1.54 -8.98
CA MET A 251 -9.65 -2.93 -8.89
C MET A 251 -10.65 -3.92 -9.48
N GLN A 252 -11.95 -3.68 -9.27
CA GLN A 252 -13.02 -4.45 -9.91
C GLN A 252 -13.00 -4.29 -11.44
N ALA A 253 -12.83 -3.07 -11.97
CA ALA A 253 -12.73 -2.80 -13.40
C ALA A 253 -11.53 -3.53 -14.03
N ILE A 254 -10.38 -3.53 -13.35
CA ILE A 254 -9.21 -4.32 -13.76
C ILE A 254 -9.58 -5.81 -13.84
N GLY A 255 -10.21 -6.34 -12.80
CA GLY A 255 -10.69 -7.73 -12.79
C GLY A 255 -11.65 -8.05 -13.95
N PHE A 256 -12.55 -7.12 -14.27
CA PHE A 256 -13.45 -7.23 -15.41
C PHE A 256 -12.69 -7.27 -16.75
N PHE A 257 -11.67 -6.44 -16.95
CA PHE A 257 -10.84 -6.50 -18.15
C PHE A 257 -10.09 -7.83 -18.27
N PHE A 258 -9.58 -8.38 -17.17
CA PHE A 258 -9.00 -9.72 -17.17
C PHE A 258 -10.02 -10.82 -17.52
N PHE A 259 -11.26 -10.70 -17.05
CA PHE A 259 -12.35 -11.57 -17.43
C PHE A 259 -12.67 -11.47 -18.93
N LEU A 260 -12.78 -10.25 -19.46
CA LEU A 260 -13.09 -10.02 -20.87
C LEU A 260 -11.98 -10.56 -21.78
N ALA A 261 -10.72 -10.35 -21.40
CA ALA A 261 -9.57 -10.89 -22.11
C ALA A 261 -9.59 -12.43 -22.16
N ASP A 262 -9.97 -13.09 -21.07
CA ASP A 262 -10.11 -14.55 -21.01
C ASP A 262 -11.23 -15.05 -21.94
N GLN A 263 -12.41 -14.42 -21.91
CA GLN A 263 -13.54 -14.79 -22.77
C GLN A 263 -13.29 -14.53 -24.26
N ARG A 264 -12.57 -13.44 -24.58
CA ARG A 264 -12.26 -13.03 -25.95
C ARG A 264 -10.92 -13.57 -26.45
N LYS A 265 -10.20 -14.37 -25.65
CA LYS A 265 -8.85 -14.89 -25.93
C LYS A 265 -7.83 -13.78 -26.28
N TRP A 266 -7.95 -12.61 -25.66
CA TRP A 266 -6.97 -11.53 -25.83
C TRP A 266 -5.64 -11.88 -25.16
N PRO A 267 -4.50 -11.38 -25.68
CA PRO A 267 -3.21 -11.51 -25.00
C PRO A 267 -3.27 -10.95 -23.58
N ARG A 268 -2.59 -11.60 -22.62
CA ARG A 268 -2.54 -11.17 -21.21
C ARG A 268 -1.97 -9.74 -21.01
N ALA A 269 -1.23 -9.23 -22.00
CA ALA A 269 -0.72 -7.86 -22.00
C ALA A 269 -1.84 -6.82 -22.11
N VAL A 270 -2.94 -7.11 -22.82
CA VAL A 270 -4.04 -6.17 -23.03
C VAL A 270 -4.69 -5.72 -21.72
N PRO A 271 -5.21 -6.62 -20.84
CA PRO A 271 -5.80 -6.20 -19.57
C PRO A 271 -4.78 -5.56 -18.62
N LEU A 272 -3.49 -5.91 -18.74
CA LEU A 272 -2.42 -5.27 -17.97
C LEU A 272 -2.21 -3.82 -18.40
N LEU A 273 -2.16 -3.55 -19.70
CA LEU A 273 -2.04 -2.19 -20.24
C LEU A 273 -3.29 -1.35 -19.91
N MET A 274 -4.49 -1.96 -19.94
CA MET A 274 -5.73 -1.31 -19.52
C MET A 274 -5.77 -0.95 -18.03
N ALA A 275 -4.99 -1.62 -17.18
CA ALA A 275 -4.93 -1.28 -15.76
C ALA A 275 -4.34 0.11 -15.51
N ILE A 276 -3.42 0.57 -16.35
CA ILE A 276 -2.77 1.89 -16.21
C ILE A 276 -3.80 3.03 -16.29
N PRO A 277 -4.55 3.22 -17.39
CA PRO A 277 -5.54 4.28 -17.46
C PRO A 277 -6.63 4.12 -16.40
N VAL A 278 -7.05 2.89 -16.06
CA VAL A 278 -8.05 2.65 -14.99
C VAL A 278 -7.59 3.17 -13.63
N LEU A 279 -6.31 2.97 -13.29
CA LEU A 279 -5.76 3.48 -12.04
C LEU A 279 -5.62 5.01 -12.05
N LEU A 280 -5.20 5.59 -13.18
CA LEU A 280 -4.96 7.03 -13.33
C LEU A 280 -6.24 7.86 -13.43
N LEU A 281 -7.25 7.37 -14.14
CA LEU A 281 -8.47 8.12 -14.45
C LEU A 281 -9.60 7.75 -13.48
N SER A 282 -9.95 8.67 -12.58
CA SER A 282 -11.02 8.48 -11.59
C SER A 282 -12.38 8.05 -12.18
N PRO A 283 -12.86 8.59 -13.32
CA PRO A 283 -14.13 8.17 -13.91
C PRO A 283 -14.18 6.69 -14.32
N LEU A 284 -13.04 6.04 -14.55
CA LEU A 284 -13.00 4.63 -14.95
C LEU A 284 -13.36 3.66 -13.80
N SER A 285 -13.47 4.14 -12.56
CA SER A 285 -14.09 3.37 -11.47
C SER A 285 -15.52 2.95 -11.80
N LEU A 286 -16.25 3.74 -12.59
CA LEU A 286 -17.63 3.46 -12.98
C LEU A 286 -17.77 2.16 -13.76
N ILE A 287 -16.74 1.73 -14.51
CA ILE A 287 -16.74 0.42 -15.18
C ILE A 287 -16.89 -0.70 -14.15
N GLY A 288 -16.16 -0.61 -13.05
CA GLY A 288 -16.27 -1.58 -11.96
C GLY A 288 -17.61 -1.50 -11.25
N VAL A 289 -18.17 -0.30 -11.09
CA VAL A 289 -19.52 -0.11 -10.52
C VAL A 289 -20.55 -0.84 -11.40
N LEU A 290 -20.49 -0.63 -12.71
CA LEU A 290 -21.39 -1.28 -13.67
C LEU A 290 -21.24 -2.81 -13.68
N ASP A 291 -20.01 -3.33 -13.61
CA ASP A 291 -19.74 -4.77 -13.56
C ASP A 291 -20.32 -5.45 -12.29
N VAL A 292 -20.41 -4.73 -11.18
CA VAL A 292 -21.00 -5.25 -9.93
C VAL A 292 -22.51 -5.04 -9.87
N ALA A 293 -22.98 -3.87 -10.32
CA ALA A 293 -24.39 -3.49 -10.30
C ALA A 293 -25.22 -4.36 -11.26
N PHE A 294 -24.68 -4.65 -12.44
CA PHE A 294 -25.34 -5.41 -13.48
C PHE A 294 -24.61 -6.73 -13.73
N PRO A 295 -25.31 -7.82 -14.10
CA PRO A 295 -24.68 -9.11 -14.37
C PRO A 295 -23.99 -9.15 -15.75
N ILE A 296 -23.19 -8.14 -16.09
CA ILE A 296 -22.58 -7.90 -17.42
C ILE A 296 -21.75 -9.10 -17.87
N ARG A 297 -21.02 -9.74 -16.95
CA ARG A 297 -20.20 -10.91 -17.25
C ARG A 297 -20.98 -12.09 -17.81
N LYS A 298 -22.26 -12.25 -17.46
CA LYS A 298 -23.10 -13.35 -17.98
C LYS A 298 -23.30 -13.24 -19.48
N SER A 299 -23.45 -12.02 -20.00
CA SER A 299 -23.67 -11.76 -21.42
C SER A 299 -22.46 -12.07 -22.31
N PHE A 300 -21.27 -12.21 -21.72
CA PHE A 300 -20.03 -12.52 -22.45
C PHE A 300 -19.56 -13.96 -22.31
N ARG A 301 -20.20 -14.77 -21.46
CA ARG A 301 -19.94 -16.21 -21.42
C ARG A 301 -20.58 -16.83 -22.67
N LYS A 302 -19.75 -17.35 -23.57
CA LYS A 302 -20.25 -18.16 -24.68
C LYS A 302 -20.92 -19.41 -24.10
N THR A 303 -22.16 -19.66 -24.48
CA THR A 303 -22.84 -20.96 -24.31
C THR A 303 -22.03 -22.05 -25.02
#